data_AF-A0A1L5PVU5-F1
#
_entry.id   AF-A0A1L5PVU5-F1
#
_cell.length_a   1.000
_cell.length_b   1.000
_cell.length_c   1.000
_cell.angle_alpha   90.00
_cell.angle_beta   90.00
_cell.angle_gamma   90.00
#
_symmetry.space_group_name_H-M   'P 1'
#
loop_
_entity.id
_entity.type
_entity.pdbx_description
1 polymer ?
#
loop_
_entity_poly.entity_id
_entity_poly.type
_entity_poly.pdbx_seq_one_letter_code
_entity_poly.pdbx_strand_id
1 'polypeptide(L)' 'MVGNHAKSKMLELAERLAEVLHKAVPSLSEKQVEEAGIYMAKNRDVFARAFKSQPDALAELLEAPAAV' A
#
# COMPACT_ATOMS: atom_id res chain seq x y z
N MET A 1 23.00 -5.62 -19.06
CA MET A 1 22.23 -4.52 -18.42
C MET A 1 21.57 -5.09 -17.17
N VAL A 2 22.25 -5.06 -16.02
CA VAL A 2 21.62 -5.38 -14.74
C VAL A 2 21.59 -4.07 -13.96
N GLY A 3 20.46 -3.37 -14.06
CA GLY A 3 20.20 -2.18 -13.28
C GLY A 3 20.16 -2.56 -11.80
N ASN A 4 21.12 -2.05 -11.04
CA ASN A 4 21.16 -2.17 -9.60
C ASN A 4 19.97 -1.39 -9.01
N HIS A 5 18.83 -2.06 -8.80
CA HIS A 5 17.66 -1.44 -8.19
C HIS A 5 17.89 -1.27 -6.69
N ALA A 6 18.43 -0.12 -6.28
CA ALA A 6 18.23 0.37 -4.92
C ALA A 6 16.74 0.72 -4.74
N LYS A 7 15.90 -0.30 -4.50
CA LYS A 7 14.47 -0.12 -4.24
C LYS A 7 14.32 0.44 -2.83
N SER A 8 13.64 1.59 -2.70
CA SER A 8 13.28 2.12 -1.39
C SER A 8 12.45 1.09 -0.63
N LYS A 9 12.64 0.98 0.70
CA LYS A 9 11.85 0.07 1.57
C LYS A 9 10.33 0.21 1.40
N MET A 10 9.88 1.39 0.98
CA MET A 10 8.49 1.66 0.60
C MET A 10 8.05 0.86 -0.63
N LEU A 11 8.87 0.82 -1.68
CA LEU A 11 8.53 0.13 -2.92
C LEU A 11 8.57 -1.40 -2.72
N GLU A 12 9.50 -1.91 -1.91
CA GLU A 12 9.48 -3.33 -1.51
C GLU A 12 8.19 -3.69 -0.75
N LEU A 13 7.72 -2.82 0.15
CA LEU A 13 6.47 -3.05 0.87
C LEU A 13 5.26 -3.01 -0.08
N ALA A 14 5.22 -2.06 -1.01
CA ALA A 14 4.14 -1.94 -1.98
C ALA A 14 3.97 -3.22 -2.80
N GLU A 15 5.07 -3.80 -3.25
CA GLU A 15 5.06 -5.05 -4.02
C GLU A 15 4.55 -6.23 -3.21
N ARG A 16 5.04 -6.41 -1.98
CA ARG A 16 4.55 -7.47 -1.09
C ARG A 16 3.05 -7.32 -0.80
N LEU A 17 2.58 -6.09 -0.61
CA LEU A 17 1.15 -5.82 -0.40
C LEU A 17 0.34 -6.14 -1.65
N ALA A 18 0.80 -5.74 -2.84
CA ALA A 18 0.15 -6.06 -4.10
C ALA A 18 0.03 -7.58 -4.32
N GLU A 19 1.10 -8.34 -4.06
CA GLU A 19 1.10 -9.80 -4.15
C GLU A 19 0.09 -10.45 -3.19
N VAL A 20 0.04 -9.98 -1.94
CA VAL A 20 -0.91 -10.46 -0.93
C VAL A 20 -2.34 -10.15 -1.34
N LEU A 21 -2.61 -8.93 -1.81
CA LEU A 21 -3.94 -8.49 -2.24
C LEU A 21 -4.42 -9.27 -3.46
N HIS A 22 -3.54 -9.48 -4.45
CA HIS A 22 -3.88 -10.27 -5.65
C HIS A 22 -4.20 -11.72 -5.31
N LYS A 23 -3.44 -12.32 -4.38
CA LYS A 23 -3.69 -13.68 -3.91
C LYS A 23 -4.98 -13.79 -3.09
N ALA A 24 -5.28 -12.81 -2.25
CA ALA A 24 -6.47 -12.82 -1.40
C ALA A 24 -7.75 -12.45 -2.18
N VAL A 25 -7.63 -11.58 -3.18
CA VAL A 25 -8.74 -11.07 -3.99
C VAL A 25 -8.39 -11.20 -5.48
N PRO A 26 -8.52 -12.40 -6.07
CA PRO A 26 -8.14 -12.67 -7.47
C PRO A 26 -8.95 -11.89 -8.51
N SER A 27 -10.04 -11.22 -8.09
CA SER A 27 -10.85 -10.37 -8.95
C SER A 27 -10.24 -8.98 -9.17
N LEU A 28 -9.23 -8.59 -8.39
CA LEU A 28 -8.49 -7.35 -8.62
C LEU A 28 -7.48 -7.56 -9.74
N SER A 29 -7.43 -6.62 -10.68
CA SER A 29 -6.41 -6.60 -11.73
C SER A 29 -5.03 -6.23 -11.18
N GLU A 30 -3.97 -6.59 -11.90
CA GLU A 30 -2.57 -6.25 -11.56
C GLU A 30 -2.38 -4.74 -11.29
N LYS A 31 -2.99 -3.88 -12.11
CA LYS A 31 -2.94 -2.42 -11.92
C LYS A 31 -3.62 -1.98 -10.62
N GLN A 32 -4.77 -2.57 -10.26
CA GLN A 32 -5.49 -2.20 -9.04
C GLN A 32 -4.72 -2.63 -7.78
N VAL A 33 -4.11 -3.82 -7.80
CA VAL A 33 -3.30 -4.28 -6.66
C VAL A 33 -2.00 -3.49 -6.52
N GLU A 34 -1.39 -3.07 -7.63
CA GLU A 34 -0.22 -2.18 -7.63
C GLU A 34 -0.57 -0.81 -7.04
N GLU A 35 -1.63 -0.16 -7.54
CA GLU A 35 -2.10 1.14 -7.04
C GLU A 35 -2.45 1.07 -5.55
N ALA A 36 -3.17 0.02 -5.12
CA ALA A 36 -3.49 -0.21 -3.73
C ALA A 36 -2.25 -0.45 -2.87
N GLY A 37 -1.31 -1.29 -3.33
CA GLY A 37 -0.06 -1.59 -2.63
C GLY A 37 0.81 -0.34 -2.42
N ILE A 38 0.94 0.50 -3.46
CA ILE A 38 1.69 1.77 -3.37
C ILE A 38 1.01 2.73 -2.39
N TYR A 39 -0.32 2.87 -2.46
CA TYR A 39 -1.06 3.74 -1.56
C TYR A 39 -0.90 3.30 -0.10
N MET A 40 -1.03 2.01 0.18
CA MET A 40 -0.85 1.45 1.52
C MET A 40 0.59 1.60 2.01
N ALA A 41 1.60 1.41 1.15
CA ALA A 41 2.99 1.55 1.52
C ALA A 41 3.40 3.01 1.81
N LYS A 42 2.85 3.98 1.05
CA LYS A 42 3.03 5.42 1.31
C LYS A 42 2.43 5.84 2.64
N ASN A 43 1.29 5.25 3.01
CA ASN A 43 0.56 5.52 4.24
C ASN A 43 0.79 4.45 5.32
N ARG A 44 1.89 3.70 5.23
CA ARG A 44 2.20 2.52 6.07
C ARG A 44 1.95 2.79 7.54
N ASP A 45 2.36 3.96 8.03
CA ASP A 45 2.35 4.24 9.46
C ASP A 45 0.92 4.42 9.98
N VAL A 46 0.02 4.99 9.16
CA VAL A 46 -1.41 5.09 9.47
C VAL A 46 -2.07 3.71 9.43
N PHE A 47 -1.80 2.93 8.39
CA PHE A 47 -2.29 1.54 8.30
C PHE A 47 -1.78 0.68 9.46
N ALA A 48 -0.51 0.79 9.84
CA ALA A 48 0.07 0.04 10.95
C ALA A 48 -0.60 0.37 12.29
N ARG A 49 -0.90 1.65 12.54
CA ARG A 49 -1.68 2.07 13.71
C ARG A 49 -3.09 1.49 13.70
N ALA A 50 -3.75 1.56 12.55
CA ALA A 50 -5.09 1.00 12.34
C ALA A 50 -5.13 -0.50 12.66
N PHE A 51 -4.21 -1.29 12.08
CA PHE A 51 -4.12 -2.72 12.32
C PHE A 51 -3.71 -3.09 13.75
N LYS A 52 -2.97 -2.23 14.46
CA LYS A 52 -2.53 -2.53 15.82
C LYS A 52 -3.67 -2.51 16.83
N SER A 53 -4.43 -1.42 16.91
CA SER A 53 -5.60 -1.24 17.80
C SER A 53 -6.27 0.13 17.63
N GLN A 54 -5.96 0.90 16.58
CA GLN A 54 -6.46 2.28 16.42
C GLN A 54 -7.16 2.45 15.07
N PRO A 55 -8.30 1.80 14.81
CA PRO A 55 -8.99 1.89 13.52
C PRO A 55 -9.32 3.34 13.12
N ASP A 56 -9.59 4.20 14.11
CA ASP A 56 -9.85 5.63 13.91
C ASP A 56 -8.69 6.38 13.24
N ALA A 57 -7.46 5.83 13.27
CA ALA A 57 -6.32 6.38 12.53
C ALA A 57 -6.61 6.48 11.02
N LEU A 58 -7.47 5.61 10.48
CA LEU A 58 -7.88 5.67 9.08
C LEU A 58 -8.64 6.95 8.72
N ALA A 59 -9.24 7.66 9.70
CA ALA A 59 -9.86 8.95 9.47
C ALA A 59 -8.89 9.95 8.82
N GLU A 60 -7.61 9.91 9.18
CA GLU A 60 -6.56 10.74 8.57
C GLU A 60 -6.45 10.53 7.06
N LEU A 61 -6.71 9.32 6.57
CA LEU A 61 -6.67 8.99 5.14
C LEU A 61 -7.97 9.34 4.41
N LEU A 62 -9.10 9.36 5.14
CA LEU A 62 -10.41 9.72 4.60
C LEU A 62 -10.59 11.24 4.50
N GLU A 63 -9.99 11.98 5.44
CA GLU A 63 -10.01 13.44 5.49
C GLU A 63 -8.87 14.06 4.67
N ALA A 64 -7.85 13.27 4.31
CA ALA A 64 -6.83 13.73 3.37
C ALA A 64 -7.49 14.05 2.02
N PRO A 65 -7.30 15.27 1.49
CA PRO A 65 -7.82 15.60 0.17
C PRO A 65 -7.23 14.62 -0.84
N ALA A 66 -8.10 13.96 -1.62
CA ALA A 66 -7.66 13.18 -2.76
C ALA A 66 -6.75 14.10 -3.59
N ALA A 67 -5.50 13.72 -3.78
CA ALA A 67 -4.59 14.46 -4.64
C ALA A 67 -5.17 14.39 -6.06
N VAL A 68 -5.95 15.41 -6.41
CA VAL A 68 -6.53 15.66 -7.75
C VAL A 68 -5.48 16.16 -8.71
#